data_AF-A0A517SYU1-F1
#
_entry.id   AF-A0A517SYU1-F1
#
_cell.length_a   1.000
_cell.length_b   1.000
_cell.length_c   1.000
_cell.angle_alpha   90.00
_cell.angle_beta   90.00
_cell.angle_gamma   90.00
#
_symmetry.space_group_name_H-M   'P 1'
#
loop_
_entity.id
_entity.type
_entity.pdbx_description
1 polymer ?
#
loop_
_entity_poly.entity_id
_entity_poly.type
_entity_poly.pdbx_seq_one_letter_code
_entity_poly.pdbx_strand_id
1 'polypeptide(L)'
;MIGLLPPGENHRDWLDFAVPCREASTGRYVNTPKINGFMGTKIKTHKGTKKRFRLTAKGKAMHRQSGTSHLAGGLTKKRRRNLRGTAAVDTCMEKTIHAALNGNSY
;
A
#
# COMPACT_ATOMS: atom_id res chain seq x y z
N MET A 1 -41.64 37.01 -18.26
CA MET A 1 -42.74 36.34 -17.52
C MET A 1 -42.22 34.99 -17.08
N ILE A 2 -42.23 34.77 -15.77
CA ILE A 2 -41.65 33.62 -15.08
C ILE A 2 -42.61 32.44 -15.26
N GLY A 3 -42.15 31.36 -15.87
CA GLY A 3 -42.92 30.14 -16.09
C GLY A 3 -43.19 29.42 -14.76
N LEU A 4 -44.47 29.14 -14.53
CA LEU A 4 -45.06 28.42 -13.39
C LEU A 4 -44.44 27.02 -13.22
N LEU A 5 -43.97 26.71 -12.02
CA LEU A 5 -43.56 25.37 -11.61
C LEU A 5 -44.81 24.56 -11.20
N PRO A 6 -45.08 23.39 -11.80
CA PRO A 6 -46.16 22.53 -11.34
C PRO A 6 -45.80 21.84 -10.00
N PRO A 7 -46.74 21.77 -9.04
CA PRO A 7 -46.55 21.12 -7.75
C PRO A 7 -46.87 19.62 -7.81
N GLY A 8 -46.06 18.80 -7.15
CA GLY A 8 -46.45 17.44 -6.77
C GLY A 8 -45.46 16.35 -7.14
N GLU A 9 -44.35 16.25 -6.41
CA GLU A 9 -43.57 15.00 -6.34
C GLU A 9 -43.47 14.57 -4.88
N ASN A 10 -43.88 13.32 -4.66
CA ASN A 10 -44.21 12.75 -3.38
C ASN A 10 -42.95 12.34 -2.59
N HIS A 11 -42.92 12.71 -1.32
CA HIS A 11 -41.86 12.43 -0.35
C HIS A 11 -41.87 10.95 0.11
N ARG A 12 -41.62 9.98 -0.78
CA ARG A 12 -41.46 8.55 -0.41
C ARG A 12 -40.48 7.71 -1.24
N ASP A 13 -39.60 8.31 -2.03
CA ASP A 13 -38.64 7.54 -2.87
C ASP A 13 -37.20 7.54 -2.33
N TRP A 14 -37.03 7.52 -1.00
CA TRP A 14 -35.73 7.47 -0.32
C TRP A 14 -35.43 6.14 0.38
N LEU A 15 -36.21 5.09 0.10
CA LEU A 15 -36.02 3.75 0.68
C LEU A 15 -35.57 2.67 -0.31
N ASP A 16 -34.84 3.07 -1.36
CA ASP A 16 -34.17 2.12 -2.28
C ASP A 16 -32.64 2.30 -2.39
N PHE A 17 -32.03 3.11 -1.50
CA PHE A 17 -30.58 3.02 -1.22
C PHE A 17 -30.27 1.94 -0.17
N ALA A 18 -30.83 0.75 -0.38
CA ALA A 18 -30.31 -0.47 0.23
C ALA A 18 -29.00 -0.81 -0.48
N VAL A 19 -27.86 -0.50 0.15
CA VAL A 19 -26.56 -1.04 -0.27
C VAL A 19 -26.58 -2.55 -0.01
N PRO A 20 -26.55 -3.40 -1.05
CA PRO A 20 -26.51 -4.83 -0.85
C PRO A 20 -25.14 -5.25 -0.34
N CYS A 21 -25.12 -5.88 0.84
CA CYS A 21 -24.08 -6.84 1.18
C CYS A 21 -24.27 -8.05 0.25
N ARG A 22 -23.44 -8.19 -0.78
CA ARG A 22 -23.43 -9.40 -1.62
C ARG A 22 -22.01 -9.75 -2.09
N GLU A 23 -21.40 -10.61 -1.28
CA GLU A 23 -20.90 -11.94 -1.65
C GLU A 23 -19.92 -12.07 -2.84
N ALA A 24 -18.74 -12.60 -2.50
CA ALA A 24 -17.67 -12.99 -3.40
C ALA A 24 -18.13 -14.01 -4.46
N SER A 25 -17.86 -13.74 -5.74
CA SER A 25 -17.47 -14.76 -6.74
C SER A 25 -17.27 -14.16 -8.14
N THR A 26 -16.33 -13.24 -8.33
CA THR A 26 -15.83 -12.94 -9.68
C THR A 26 -14.32 -12.72 -9.67
N GLY A 27 -13.61 -13.71 -10.21
CA GLY A 27 -12.58 -13.45 -11.20
C GLY A 27 -11.18 -13.06 -10.72
N ARG A 28 -10.26 -14.02 -10.83
CA ARG A 28 -8.82 -13.83 -11.04
C ARG A 28 -8.09 -13.00 -9.97
N TYR A 29 -7.58 -13.68 -8.94
CA TYR A 29 -6.31 -13.23 -8.40
C TYR A 29 -5.24 -13.55 -9.46
N VAL A 30 -4.79 -12.50 -10.13
CA VAL A 30 -3.83 -12.50 -11.22
C VAL A 30 -2.64 -13.42 -10.93
N ASN A 31 -2.37 -14.34 -11.86
CA ASN A 31 -1.04 -14.86 -12.06
C ASN A 31 -0.13 -13.65 -12.26
N THR A 32 0.82 -13.43 -11.36
CA THR A 32 1.90 -12.45 -11.56
C THR A 32 2.51 -12.69 -12.93
N PRO A 33 2.46 -11.73 -13.87
CA PRO A 33 3.24 -11.87 -15.08
C PRO A 33 4.71 -11.86 -14.67
N LYS A 34 5.39 -13.00 -14.80
CA LYS A 34 6.82 -12.99 -15.02
C LYS A 34 7.01 -12.21 -16.30
N ILE A 35 7.35 -10.93 -16.18
CA ILE A 35 7.71 -10.05 -17.29
C ILE A 35 9.03 -10.52 -17.88
N ASN A 36 8.98 -11.65 -18.57
CA ASN A 36 9.98 -12.05 -19.54
C ASN A 36 9.58 -11.35 -20.85
N GLY A 37 10.11 -10.15 -21.12
CA GLY A 37 9.99 -9.56 -22.45
C GLY A 37 9.90 -8.03 -22.50
N PHE A 38 11.05 -7.35 -22.52
CA PHE A 38 11.25 -6.21 -23.42
C PHE A 38 12.71 -6.26 -23.89
N MET A 39 12.90 -6.68 -25.14
CA MET A 39 14.22 -6.82 -25.75
C MET A 39 14.89 -5.44 -25.77
N GLY A 40 15.95 -5.29 -24.98
CA GLY A 40 16.83 -4.11 -25.00
C GLY A 40 16.91 -3.30 -23.70
N THR A 41 16.06 -3.51 -22.69
CA THR A 41 16.20 -2.77 -21.42
C THR A 41 16.00 -3.67 -20.20
N LYS A 42 17.10 -4.01 -19.54
CA LYS A 42 17.08 -4.71 -18.25
C LYS A 42 16.39 -3.84 -17.20
N ILE A 43 15.43 -4.41 -16.47
CA ILE A 43 14.77 -3.74 -15.34
C ILE A 43 15.82 -3.33 -14.32
N LYS A 44 15.97 -2.02 -14.12
CA LYS A 44 16.87 -1.46 -13.12
C LYS A 44 16.21 -1.53 -11.76
N THR A 45 16.96 -1.97 -10.76
CA THR A 45 16.51 -1.91 -9.37
C THR A 45 16.25 -0.46 -8.96
N HIS A 46 15.14 -0.22 -8.27
CA HIS A 46 14.84 1.09 -7.71
C HIS A 46 15.87 1.43 -6.61
N LYS A 47 16.75 2.39 -6.91
CA LYS A 47 17.89 2.73 -6.04
C LYS A 47 17.44 3.25 -4.67
N GLY A 48 16.28 3.91 -4.60
CA GLY A 48 15.71 4.40 -3.35
C GLY A 48 15.31 3.26 -2.41
N THR A 49 14.73 2.18 -2.94
CA THR A 49 14.30 1.01 -2.18
C THR A 49 15.51 0.21 -1.73
N LYS A 50 16.50 -0.01 -2.62
CA LYS A 50 17.74 -0.73 -2.29
C LYS A 50 18.51 -0.11 -1.11
N LYS A 51 18.50 1.22 -0.99
CA LYS A 51 19.18 1.91 0.13
C LYS A 51 18.45 1.71 1.47
N ARG A 52 17.14 1.49 1.45
CA ARG A 52 16.27 1.55 2.64
C ARG A 52 15.87 0.19 3.19
N PHE A 53 15.70 -0.81 2.32
CA PHE A 53 15.19 -2.14 2.68
C PHE A 53 16.26 -3.21 2.47
N ARG A 54 16.25 -4.21 3.36
CA ARG A 54 17.09 -5.42 3.27
C ARG A 54 16.19 -6.64 3.35
N LEU A 55 16.37 -7.58 2.42
CA LEU A 55 15.65 -8.86 2.47
C LEU A 55 16.41 -9.84 3.35
N THR A 56 15.69 -10.50 4.25
CA THR A 56 16.22 -11.65 5.00
C THR A 56 16.23 -12.90 4.11
N ALA A 57 16.93 -13.96 4.54
CA ALA A 57 16.91 -15.25 3.85
C ALA A 57 15.48 -15.84 3.73
N LYS A 58 14.58 -15.46 4.64
CA LYS A 58 13.14 -15.83 4.61
C LYS A 58 12.30 -14.95 3.68
N GLY A 59 12.89 -14.00 2.98
CA GLY A 59 12.21 -13.07 2.09
C GLY A 59 11.61 -11.84 2.77
N LYS A 60 11.54 -11.79 4.10
CA LYS A 60 10.95 -10.62 4.81
C LYS A 60 11.78 -9.35 4.56
N ALA A 61 11.10 -8.25 4.27
CA ALA A 61 11.70 -6.94 4.08
C ALA A 61 11.90 -6.22 5.41
N MET A 62 13.16 -5.95 5.77
CA MET A 62 13.56 -5.27 7.00
C MET A 62 13.93 -3.82 6.72
N HIS A 63 13.56 -2.92 7.62
CA HIS A 63 13.92 -1.50 7.58
C HIS A 63 14.20 -0.91 8.96
N ARG A 64 14.85 0.25 8.99
CA ARG A 64 15.00 1.06 10.21
C ARG A 64 13.69 1.75 10.55
N GLN A 65 13.34 1.79 11.83
CA GLN A 65 12.16 2.49 12.32
C GLN A 65 12.27 4.01 12.13
N SER A 66 11.15 4.65 11.83
CA SER A 66 11.04 6.11 11.63
C SER A 66 10.84 6.86 12.95
N GLY A 67 11.08 8.17 12.95
CA GLY A 67 10.80 9.04 14.10
C GLY A 67 11.97 9.27 15.07
N THR A 68 13.22 9.05 14.63
CA THR A 68 14.43 9.25 15.45
C THR A 68 15.26 10.49 15.06
N SER A 69 14.99 11.11 13.91
CA SER A 69 15.85 12.16 13.33
C SER A 69 15.62 13.56 13.90
N HIS A 70 14.37 14.00 14.06
CA HIS A 70 14.01 15.36 14.49
C HIS A 70 13.04 15.31 15.68
N LEU A 71 13.18 16.25 16.63
CA LEU A 71 12.41 16.33 17.88
C LEU A 71 12.50 15.05 18.75
N ALA A 72 13.63 14.35 18.68
CA ALA A 72 13.88 13.16 19.51
C ALA A 72 13.83 13.45 21.02
N GLY A 73 13.99 14.71 21.44
CA GLY A 73 13.93 15.17 22.83
C GLY A 73 12.58 14.99 23.49
N GLY A 74 11.47 15.20 22.76
CA GLY A 74 10.10 15.05 23.28
C GLY A 74 9.61 13.60 23.41
N LEU A 75 10.38 12.64 22.91
CA LEU A 75 10.07 11.22 23.02
C LEU A 75 10.54 10.67 24.37
N THR A 76 9.69 9.86 25.02
CA THR A 76 10.06 9.15 26.24
C THR A 76 11.28 8.24 26.00
N LYS A 77 12.11 8.05 27.04
CA LYS A 77 13.32 7.21 26.97
C LYS A 77 13.00 5.79 26.47
N LYS A 78 11.85 5.22 26.87
CA LYS A 78 11.36 3.91 26.43
C LYS A 78 11.07 3.88 24.93
N ARG A 79 10.32 4.87 24.41
CA ARG A 79 10.02 4.96 22.96
C ARG A 79 11.29 5.11 22.14
N ARG A 80 12.23 5.97 22.57
CA ARG A 80 13.51 6.16 21.88
C ARG A 80 14.32 4.87 21.79
N ARG A 81 14.29 4.00 22.80
CA ARG A 81 14.97 2.70 22.78
C ARG A 81 14.31 1.73 21.79
N ASN A 82 12.98 1.68 21.75
CA ASN A 82 12.24 0.81 20.82
C ASN A 82 12.53 1.17 19.35
N LEU A 83 12.57 2.47 19.03
CA LEU A 83 12.81 2.96 17.67
C LEU A 83 14.26 2.76 17.17
N ARG A 84 15.20 2.28 18.00
CA ARG A 84 16.55 1.92 17.55
C ARG A 84 16.58 0.60 16.78
N GLY A 85 15.57 -0.26 16.96
CA GLY A 85 15.49 -1.57 16.33
C GLY A 85 15.20 -1.50 14.83
N THR A 86 15.41 -2.64 14.16
CA THR A 86 14.88 -2.91 12.83
C THR A 86 13.53 -3.61 12.96
N ALA A 87 12.59 -3.30 12.06
CA ALA A 87 11.34 -4.04 11.99
C ALA A 87 11.06 -4.55 10.59
N ALA A 88 10.18 -5.53 10.53
CA ALA A 88 9.63 -6.04 9.29
C ALA A 88 8.56 -5.08 8.75
N VAL A 89 8.50 -4.97 7.43
CA VAL A 89 7.39 -4.30 6.73
C VAL A 89 6.13 -5.14 6.87
N ASP A 90 4.97 -4.49 6.81
CA ASP A 90 3.69 -5.18 6.78
C ASP A 90 3.49 -5.99 5.49
N THR A 91 2.76 -7.10 5.61
CA THR A 91 2.53 -8.11 4.57
C THR A 91 1.96 -7.55 3.27
N CYS A 92 1.16 -6.48 3.35
CA CYS A 92 0.58 -5.80 2.19
C CYS A 92 1.67 -5.21 1.25
N MET A 93 2.72 -4.63 1.83
CA MET A 93 3.75 -3.90 1.08
C MET A 93 4.93 -4.78 0.62
N GLU A 94 5.05 -6.01 1.14
CA GLU A 94 6.16 -6.91 0.81
C GLU A 94 6.25 -7.16 -0.70
N LYS A 95 5.12 -7.46 -1.36
CA LYS A 95 5.05 -7.77 -2.79
C LYS A 95 5.62 -6.63 -3.65
N THR A 96 5.28 -5.40 -3.32
CA THR A 96 5.75 -4.18 -4.00
C THR A 96 7.27 -3.99 -3.83
N ILE A 97 7.79 -4.27 -2.64
CA ILE A 97 9.24 -4.15 -2.35
C ILE A 97 10.03 -5.22 -3.11
N HIS A 98 9.52 -6.45 -3.19
CA HIS A 98 10.15 -7.52 -3.96
C HIS A 98 10.22 -7.18 -5.45
N ALA A 99 9.13 -6.67 -6.03
CA ALA A 99 9.11 -6.23 -7.42
C ALA A 99 10.12 -5.10 -7.69
N ALA A 100 10.24 -4.12 -6.78
CA ALA A 100 11.17 -3.00 -6.93
C ALA A 100 12.65 -3.40 -6.82
N LEU A 101 12.95 -4.45 -6.05
CA LEU A 101 14.32 -4.92 -5.83
C LEU A 101 14.83 -5.85 -6.93
N ASN A 102 13.93 -6.57 -7.62
CA ASN A 102 14.26 -7.51 -8.70
C ASN A 102 15.40 -8.47 -8.31
N GLY A 103 15.34 -9.01 -7.08
CA GLY A 103 16.34 -9.93 -6.52
C GLY A 103 17.66 -9.31 -6.03
N ASN A 104 17.89 -8.01 -6.24
CA ASN A 104 19.16 -7.36 -5.87
C ASN A 104 19.11 -6.75 -4.45
N SER A 105 19.22 -7.61 -3.43
CA SER A 105 19.34 -7.21 -2.02
C SER A 105 20.69 -7.66 -1.46
N TYR A 106 21.69 -6.77 -1.49
CA TYR A 106 22.98 -6.89 -0.81
C TYR A 106 23.33 -5.54 -0.21
#